data_AF-A0A2E7TVV9-F1
#
_entry.id   AF-A0A2E7TVV9-F1
#
_cell.length_a   1.000
_cell.length_b   1.000
_cell.length_c   1.000
_cell.angle_alpha   90.00
_cell.angle_beta   90.00
_cell.angle_gamma   90.00
#
_symmetry.space_group_name_H-M   'P 1'
#
loop_
_entity.id
_entity.type
_entity.pdbx_description
1 polymer ?
#
loop_
_entity_poly.entity_id
_entity_poly.type
_entity_poly.pdbx_seq_one_letter_code
_entity_poly.pdbx_strand_id
1 'polypeptide(L)'
;MLVLAIVSLLLVMAVPSWRYVQTEAVINGAQITLDRLVIRQLRFFQRHQRYAEASELPLLQALAPEIAAQYRLIVVTQGSAAYRLELLPLDPMTLPALSLDHTGRRGLNDAVSDAWVD
;
A
#
# COMPACT_ATOMS: atom_id res chain seq x y z
N MET A 1 20.58 36.20 -20.66
CA MET A 1 19.26 35.75 -21.14
C MET A 1 19.25 34.25 -21.49
N LEU A 2 20.22 33.72 -22.24
CA LEU A 2 20.31 32.28 -22.58
C LEU A 2 20.38 31.34 -21.35
N VAL A 3 21.16 31.71 -20.33
CA VAL A 3 21.36 30.90 -19.11
C VAL A 3 20.06 30.72 -18.32
N LEU A 4 19.23 31.77 -18.21
CA LEU A 4 17.94 31.71 -17.53
C LEU A 4 16.97 30.75 -18.25
N ALA A 5 16.95 30.76 -19.59
CA ALA A 5 16.12 29.86 -20.36
C ALA A 5 16.50 28.37 -20.16
N ILE A 6 17.80 28.07 -20.10
CA ILE A 6 18.29 26.70 -19.86
C ILE A 6 17.99 26.24 -18.44
N VAL A 7 18.16 27.12 -17.44
CA VAL A 7 17.84 26.80 -16.03
C VAL A 7 16.33 26.57 -15.85
N SER A 8 15.48 27.39 -16.48
CA SER A 8 14.03 27.17 -16.49
C SER A 8 13.65 25.86 -17.16
N LEU A 9 14.29 25.50 -18.28
CA LEU A 9 14.04 24.24 -18.98
C LEU A 9 14.48 23.02 -18.15
N LEU A 10 15.62 23.10 -17.45
CA LEU A 10 16.09 22.06 -16.54
C LEU A 10 15.16 21.90 -15.32
N LEU A 11 14.62 23.00 -14.78
CA LEU A 11 13.63 22.93 -13.70
C LEU A 11 12.35 22.20 -14.13
N VAL A 12 11.86 22.45 -15.36
CA VAL A 12 10.65 21.80 -15.89
C VAL A 12 10.86 20.28 -16.07
N MET A 13 12.07 19.83 -16.36
CA MET A 13 12.41 18.40 -16.51
C MET A 13 12.69 17.72 -15.16
N ALA A 14 13.27 18.42 -14.19
CA ALA A 14 13.66 17.85 -12.89
C ALA A 14 12.47 17.67 -11.92
N VAL A 15 11.44 18.52 -12.03
CA VAL A 15 10.24 18.43 -11.18
C VAL A 15 9.44 17.13 -11.39
N PRO A 16 9.09 16.71 -12.63
CA PRO A 16 8.34 15.48 -12.84
C PRO A 16 9.14 14.22 -12.47
N SER A 17 10.46 14.22 -12.69
CA SER A 17 11.31 13.08 -12.31
C SER A 17 11.42 12.91 -10.79
N TRP A 18 11.52 14.01 -10.04
CA TRP A 18 11.51 13.96 -8.58
C TRP A 18 10.19 13.41 -8.01
N ARG A 19 9.05 13.85 -8.55
CA ARG A 19 7.72 13.37 -8.12
C ARG A 19 7.53 11.89 -8.41
N TYR A 20 8.06 11.40 -9.54
CA TYR A 20 8.05 9.98 -9.85
C TYR A 20 8.86 9.16 -8.83
N VAL A 21 10.09 9.56 -8.52
CA VAL A 21 10.94 8.87 -7.53
C VAL A 21 10.29 8.85 -6.15
N GLN A 22 9.67 9.96 -5.75
CA GLN A 22 8.97 10.03 -4.47
C GLN A 22 7.75 9.10 -4.41
N THR A 23 6.99 9.02 -5.51
CA THR A 23 5.85 8.11 -5.65
C THR A 23 6.28 6.64 -5.54
N GLU A 24 7.33 6.27 -6.27
CA GLU A 24 7.91 4.94 -6.22
C GLU A 24 8.45 4.59 -4.81
N ALA A 25 9.08 5.53 -4.12
CA ALA A 25 9.55 5.32 -2.76
C ALA A 25 8.40 5.02 -1.79
N VAL A 26 7.28 5.74 -1.94
CA VAL A 26 6.07 5.50 -1.14
C VAL A 26 5.47 4.13 -1.46
N ILE A 27 5.31 3.78 -2.74
CA ILE A 27 4.76 2.49 -3.17
C ILE A 27 5.61 1.34 -2.61
N ASN A 28 6.94 1.43 -2.72
CA ASN A 28 7.85 0.43 -2.17
C ASN A 28 7.72 0.33 -0.64
N GLY A 29 7.62 1.45 0.07
CA GLY A 29 7.37 1.47 1.51
C GLY A 29 6.04 0.82 1.92
N ALA A 30 4.99 1.06 1.12
CA ALA A 30 3.68 0.46 1.30
C ALA A 30 3.71 -1.06 1.04
N GLN A 31 4.41 -1.53 0.01
CA GLN A 31 4.60 -2.96 -0.26
C GLN A 31 5.36 -3.68 0.87
N ILE A 32 6.42 -3.06 1.40
CA ILE A 32 7.14 -3.59 2.57
C ILE A 32 6.22 -3.64 3.79
N THR A 33 5.33 -2.65 3.94
CA THR A 33 4.34 -2.63 5.02
C THR A 33 3.35 -3.80 4.89
N LEU A 34 2.88 -4.11 3.68
CA LEU A 34 2.07 -5.31 3.42
C LEU A 34 2.82 -6.60 3.82
N ASP A 35 4.10 -6.73 3.48
CA ASP A 35 4.88 -7.92 3.85
C ASP A 35 5.02 -8.09 5.37
N ARG A 36 5.19 -6.98 6.10
CA ARG A 36 5.20 -6.99 7.56
C ARG A 36 3.85 -7.43 8.13
N LEU A 37 2.75 -7.01 7.51
CA LEU A 37 1.39 -7.41 7.91
C LEU A 37 1.14 -8.91 7.65
N VAL A 38 1.69 -9.47 6.57
CA VAL A 38 1.64 -10.93 6.30
C VAL A 38 2.29 -11.72 7.43
N ILE A 39 3.49 -11.33 7.85
CA ILE A 39 4.21 -12.01 8.95
C ILE A 39 3.38 -11.95 10.24
N ARG A 40 2.70 -10.84 10.48
CA ARG A 40 1.82 -10.67 11.65
C ARG A 40 0.57 -11.53 11.54
N GLN A 41 -0.07 -11.60 10.38
CA GLN A 41 -1.20 -12.50 10.12
C GLN A 41 -0.82 -13.95 10.35
N LEU A 42 0.35 -14.38 9.85
CA LEU A 42 0.84 -15.74 10.06
C LEU A 42 1.07 -16.04 11.55
N ARG A 43 1.66 -15.10 12.29
CA ARG A 43 1.87 -15.25 13.74
C ARG A 43 0.55 -15.30 14.51
N PHE A 44 -0.45 -14.52 14.09
CA PHE A 44 -1.78 -14.56 14.67
C PHE A 44 -2.48 -15.89 14.39
N PHE A 45 -2.40 -16.37 13.14
CA PHE A 45 -2.92 -17.66 12.72
C PHE A 45 -2.31 -18.81 13.52
N GLN A 46 -0.98 -18.81 13.74
CA GLN A 46 -0.32 -19.83 14.55
C GLN A 46 -0.87 -19.89 15.99
N ARG A 47 -1.25 -18.75 16.57
CA ARG A 47 -1.76 -18.66 17.95
C ARG A 47 -3.24 -18.94 18.07
N HIS A 48 -4.04 -18.49 17.10
CA HIS A 48 -5.51 -18.47 17.20
C HIS A 48 -6.21 -19.37 16.18
N GLN A 49 -5.46 -20.04 15.29
CA GLN A 49 -5.97 -20.91 14.21
C GLN A 49 -6.97 -20.21 13.27
N ARG A 50 -6.87 -18.88 13.17
CA ARG A 50 -7.67 -18.03 12.28
C ARG A 50 -6.88 -16.77 11.93
N TYR A 51 -7.24 -16.11 10.82
CA TYR A 51 -6.69 -14.80 10.48
C TYR A 51 -7.34 -13.68 11.31
N ALA A 52 -6.57 -12.62 11.55
CA ALA A 52 -7.02 -11.42 12.26
C ALA A 52 -7.92 -10.57 11.37
N GLU A 53 -8.96 -9.99 11.95
CA GLU A 53 -9.85 -9.05 11.27
C GLU A 53 -9.38 -7.60 11.40
N ALA A 54 -9.93 -6.69 10.60
CA ALA A 54 -9.54 -5.27 10.57
C ALA A 54 -9.61 -4.56 11.93
N SER A 55 -10.47 -5.02 12.86
CA SER A 55 -10.58 -4.52 14.24
C SER A 55 -9.50 -5.05 15.18
N GLU A 56 -8.86 -6.16 14.83
CA GLU A 56 -7.83 -6.86 15.61
C GLU A 56 -6.41 -6.58 15.08
N LEU A 57 -6.30 -6.16 13.82
CA LEU A 57 -5.06 -5.64 13.23
C LEU A 57 -4.46 -4.37 13.87
N PRO A 58 -5.23 -3.42 14.47
CA PRO A 58 -4.67 -2.27 15.18
C PRO A 58 -3.76 -2.70 16.33
N LEU A 59 -4.01 -3.87 16.95
CA LEU A 59 -3.18 -4.46 17.99
C LEU A 59 -1.86 -5.04 17.46
N LEU A 60 -1.72 -5.25 16.15
CA LEU A 60 -0.51 -5.80 15.53
C LEU A 60 0.50 -4.71 15.09
N GLN A 61 0.27 -3.44 15.47
CA GLN A 61 0.95 -2.18 15.14
C GLN A 61 0.36 -1.45 13.94
N ALA A 62 0.05 -0.17 14.18
CA ALA A 62 -0.27 0.86 13.20
C ALA A 62 0.68 0.80 12.00
N LEU A 63 0.15 1.14 10.82
CA LEU A 63 0.99 1.39 9.64
C LEU A 63 2.12 2.36 10.03
N ALA A 64 3.26 2.25 9.35
CA ALA A 64 4.31 3.26 9.48
C ALA A 64 3.66 4.66 9.29
N PRO A 65 3.95 5.66 10.14
CA PRO A 65 3.27 6.95 10.13
C PRO A 65 3.23 7.60 8.73
N GLU A 66 4.29 7.40 7.96
CA GLU A 66 4.46 7.91 6.61
C GLU A 66 3.51 7.25 5.61
N ILE A 67 3.22 5.96 5.80
CA ILE A 67 2.26 5.20 4.99
C ILE A 67 0.83 5.49 5.49
N ALA A 68 0.61 5.60 6.80
CA ALA A 68 -0.68 5.97 7.37
C ALA A 68 -1.17 7.36 6.91
N ALA A 69 -0.23 8.26 6.61
CA ALA A 69 -0.52 9.59 6.07
C ALA A 69 -0.98 9.58 4.61
N GLN A 70 -0.76 8.48 3.88
CA GLN A 70 -1.02 8.38 2.44
C GLN A 70 -1.99 7.25 2.09
N TYR A 71 -2.10 6.24 2.94
CA TYR A 71 -2.91 5.05 2.73
C TYR A 71 -3.72 4.69 3.97
N ARG A 72 -4.89 4.12 3.71
CA ARG A 72 -5.73 3.43 4.68
C ARG A 72 -5.63 1.92 4.46
N LEU A 73 -5.38 1.17 5.52
CA LEU A 73 -5.43 -0.29 5.49
C LEU A 73 -6.87 -0.79 5.62
N ILE A 74 -7.23 -1.71 4.73
CA ILE A 74 -8.42 -2.55 4.80
C ILE A 74 -7.96 -4.00 4.87
N VAL A 75 -8.63 -4.78 5.69
CA VAL A 75 -8.44 -6.22 5.74
C VAL A 75 -9.77 -6.88 5.47
N VAL A 76 -9.78 -7.71 4.43
CA VAL A 76 -10.92 -8.53 4.06
C VAL A 76 -10.58 -9.97 4.43
N THR A 77 -11.37 -10.58 5.29
CA THR A 77 -11.24 -12.00 5.65
C THR A 77 -12.41 -12.77 5.05
N GLN A 78 -12.14 -13.97 4.53
CA GLN A 78 -13.17 -14.93 4.14
C GLN A 78 -13.03 -16.16 5.04
N GLY A 79 -13.82 -16.16 6.12
CA GLY A 79 -13.74 -17.17 7.16
C GLY A 79 -12.36 -17.24 7.82
N SER A 80 -11.93 -18.46 8.17
CA SER A 80 -10.61 -18.72 8.76
C SER A 80 -9.53 -19.05 7.75
N ALA A 81 -9.87 -19.23 6.47
CA ALA A 81 -8.99 -19.84 5.46
C ALA A 81 -8.31 -18.84 4.51
N ALA A 82 -8.87 -17.64 4.34
CA ALA A 82 -8.34 -16.67 3.41
C ALA A 82 -8.41 -15.23 3.96
N TYR A 83 -7.44 -14.43 3.56
CA TYR A 83 -7.43 -12.99 3.78
C TYR A 83 -6.89 -12.25 2.56
N ARG A 84 -7.28 -10.98 2.44
CA ARG A 84 -6.67 -9.99 1.56
C ARG A 84 -6.41 -8.72 2.36
N LEU A 85 -5.20 -8.21 2.24
CA LEU A 85 -4.77 -6.91 2.76
C LEU A 85 -4.82 -5.91 1.62
N GLU A 86 -5.46 -4.77 1.83
CA GLU A 86 -5.57 -3.71 0.83
C GLU A 86 -5.13 -2.39 1.45
N LEU A 87 -4.23 -1.68 0.79
CA LEU A 87 -3.85 -0.30 1.08
C LEU A 87 -4.54 0.58 0.05
N LEU A 88 -5.55 1.31 0.50
CA LEU A 88 -6.26 2.29 -0.32
C LEU A 88 -5.61 3.66 -0.16
N PRO A 89 -5.23 4.33 -1.25
CA PRO A 89 -4.67 5.67 -1.19
C PRO A 89 -5.74 6.64 -0.67
N LEU A 90 -5.33 7.57 0.18
CA LEU A 90 -6.20 8.68 0.59
C LEU A 90 -6.45 9.66 -0.56
N ASP A 91 -5.50 9.74 -1.50
CA ASP A 91 -5.62 10.46 -2.76
C ASP A 91 -5.35 9.51 -3.95
N PRO A 92 -6.40 8.99 -4.61
CA PRO A 92 -6.26 8.05 -5.71
C PRO A 92 -5.69 8.68 -6.99
N MET A 93 -5.58 10.02 -7.07
CA MET A 93 -5.00 10.69 -8.25
C MET A 93 -3.47 10.69 -8.22
N THR A 94 -2.86 10.41 -7.07
CA THR A 94 -1.40 10.47 -6.89
C THR A 94 -0.78 9.12 -6.59
N LEU A 95 -1.56 8.17 -6.07
CA LEU A 95 -1.08 6.87 -5.62
C LEU A 95 -2.05 5.76 -6.03
N PRO A 96 -1.55 4.59 -6.44
CA PRO A 96 -2.39 3.44 -6.77
C PRO A 96 -2.81 2.69 -5.50
N ALA A 97 -3.94 1.98 -5.55
CA ALA A 97 -4.28 1.00 -4.52
C ALA A 97 -3.40 -0.24 -4.63
N LEU A 98 -3.00 -0.79 -3.48
CA LEU A 98 -2.13 -1.95 -3.39
C LEU A 98 -2.85 -3.06 -2.64
N SER A 99 -2.84 -4.28 -3.17
CA SER A 99 -3.42 -5.44 -2.50
C SER A 99 -2.43 -6.59 -2.39
N LEU A 100 -2.55 -7.37 -1.33
CA LEU A 100 -1.83 -8.63 -1.17
C LEU A 100 -2.76 -9.67 -0.52
N ASP A 101 -2.91 -10.83 -1.16
CA ASP A 101 -3.70 -11.93 -0.62
C ASP A 101 -2.87 -12.97 0.14
N HIS A 102 -3.56 -13.88 0.84
CA HIS A 102 -2.96 -14.96 1.61
C HIS A 102 -2.05 -15.91 0.79
N THR A 103 -2.17 -15.94 -0.55
CA THR A 103 -1.32 -16.74 -1.43
C THR A 103 -0.06 -16.00 -1.87
N GLY A 104 0.07 -14.72 -1.50
CA GLY A 104 1.18 -13.86 -1.90
C GLY A 104 0.98 -13.19 -3.25
N ARG A 105 -0.22 -13.27 -3.85
CA ARG A 105 -0.50 -12.52 -5.08
C ARG A 105 -0.66 -11.06 -4.74
N ARG A 106 0.05 -10.22 -5.49
CA ARG A 106 -0.01 -8.76 -5.38
C ARG A 106 -0.90 -8.19 -6.47
N GLY A 107 -1.62 -7.14 -6.14
CA GLY A 107 -2.40 -6.33 -7.07
C GLY A 107 -2.00 -4.87 -6.94
N LEU A 108 -1.94 -4.16 -8.06
CA LEU A 108 -1.74 -2.73 -8.14
C LEU A 108 -2.81 -2.20 -9.06
N ASN A 109 -3.80 -1.51 -8.48
CA ASN A 109 -5.00 -1.09 -9.20
C ASN A 109 -5.30 0.37 -8.89
N ASP A 110 -5.86 1.10 -9.85
CA ASP A 110 -6.30 2.50 -9.65
C ASP A 110 -7.64 2.60 -8.89
N ALA A 111 -8.30 1.45 -8.65
CA ALA A 111 -9.55 1.32 -7.90
C ALA A 111 -9.61 0.00 -7.13
N VAL A 112 -10.34 0.01 -6.01
CA VAL A 112 -10.69 -1.17 -5.20
C VAL A 112 -11.14 -2.29 -6.13
N SER A 113 -10.48 -3.44 -6.05
CA SER A 113 -10.82 -4.58 -6.91
C SER A 113 -12.08 -5.25 -6.37
N ASP A 114 -13.23 -5.01 -7.02
CA ASP A 114 -14.50 -5.73 -6.82
C ASP A 114 -14.40 -7.25 -7.10
N ALA A 115 -13.23 -7.76 -7.49
CA ALA A 115 -12.99 -9.12 -7.94
C ALA A 115 -12.87 -10.18 -6.80
N TRP A 116 -13.75 -10.14 -5.80
CA TRP A 116 -14.02 -11.29 -4.92
C TRP A 116 -15.53 -11.49 -4.71
N VAL A 117 -16.29 -11.41 -5.80
CA VAL A 117 -17.61 -12.03 -5.87
C VAL A 117 -17.43 -13.31 -6.67
N ASP A 118 -17.26 -14.43 -5.95
CA ASP A 118 -17.71 -15.77 -6.33
C ASP A 118 -17.49 -16.73 -5.15
#